data_AF-A0A3L7AHW7-F1
#
_entry.id   AF-A0A3L7AHW7-F1
#
_cell.length_a   1.000
_cell.length_b   1.000
_cell.length_c   1.000
_cell.angle_alpha   90.00
_cell.angle_beta   90.00
_cell.angle_gamma   90.00
#
_symmetry.space_group_name_H-M   'P 1'
#
loop_
_entity.id
_entity.type
_entity.pdbx_description
1 polymer ?
#
loop_
_entity_poly.entity_id
_entity_poly.type
_entity_poly.pdbx_seq_one_letter_code
_entity_poly.pdbx_strand_id
1 'polypeptide(L)'
;MGNVIMDTGNIAEARYGTGEEPPELQSDMVATRDPEGKGIEFHVSMRSWTQRDMEELIVEAAARVVVGEYGNNKLAKLVEERCIAIVTAQADKHLYTVAADVLDRPILPKYPYQKPDAQPVTMREFIGLTGRDYLEARVDNSGNPTTDRHYSKSRLQHIVESCVHRSFKTEIEKATNAAISEFQKAIKLQHDAFLDAEKKRLRDALAKATGATP
;
A
#
# COMPACT_ATOMS: atom_id res chain seq x y z
N MET A 1 22.65 31.52 7.51
CA MET A 1 23.37 31.41 6.21
C MET A 1 23.17 29.99 5.74
N GLY A 2 22.34 29.80 4.71
CA GLY A 2 21.93 28.47 4.24
C GLY A 2 22.99 27.85 3.35
N ASN A 3 23.36 26.61 3.65
CA ASN A 3 24.30 25.84 2.84
C ASN A 3 23.61 25.40 1.54
N VAL A 4 24.11 25.92 0.42
CA VAL A 4 23.78 25.41 -0.92
C VAL A 4 24.56 24.11 -1.09
N ILE A 5 23.82 22.99 -1.18
CA ILE A 5 24.39 21.67 -1.42
C ILE A 5 24.29 21.44 -2.93
N MET A 6 25.39 21.74 -3.64
CA MET A 6 25.63 21.60 -5.08
C MET A 6 25.17 22.74 -6.00
N ASP A 7 26.16 23.54 -6.40
CA ASP A 7 26.13 24.42 -7.56
C ASP A 7 26.37 23.59 -8.84
N THR A 8 25.39 23.55 -9.73
CA THR A 8 25.41 22.74 -10.95
C THR A 8 26.20 23.38 -12.10
N GLY A 9 26.77 24.58 -11.91
CA GLY A 9 27.63 25.23 -12.89
C GLY A 9 29.00 24.56 -13.08
N ASN A 10 29.56 23.94 -12.03
CA ASN A 10 30.95 23.45 -12.03
C ASN A 10 31.15 22.01 -12.55
N ILE A 11 30.10 21.24 -12.81
CA ILE A 11 30.23 19.84 -13.25
C ILE A 11 30.49 19.73 -14.75
N ALA A 12 30.13 20.75 -15.54
CA ALA A 12 30.31 20.75 -16.99
C ALA A 12 31.77 21.01 -17.42
N GLU A 13 32.54 21.80 -16.66
CA GLU A 13 33.93 22.12 -17.02
C GLU A 13 34.95 21.05 -16.56
N ALA A 14 34.60 20.21 -15.58
CA ALA A 14 35.51 19.17 -15.06
C ALA A 14 35.69 17.96 -15.99
N ARG A 15 34.85 17.79 -17.02
CA ARG A 15 34.94 16.65 -17.96
C ARG A 15 35.73 16.91 -19.24
N TYR A 16 36.10 18.16 -19.54
CA TYR A 16 36.74 18.52 -20.83
C TYR A 16 37.86 19.58 -20.72
N GLY A 17 38.61 19.60 -19.63
CA GLY A 17 39.69 20.59 -19.47
C GLY A 17 40.86 20.08 -18.63
N THR A 18 41.77 19.32 -19.25
CA THR A 18 43.24 19.44 -19.09
C THR A 18 43.97 18.32 -19.86
N GLY A 19 44.40 18.61 -21.09
CA GLY A 19 45.83 18.53 -21.41
C GLY A 19 46.47 17.25 -21.98
N GLU A 20 45.75 16.34 -22.63
CA GLU A 20 46.41 15.31 -23.48
C GLU A 20 45.82 15.33 -24.89
N GLU A 21 46.63 15.80 -25.85
CA GLU A 21 46.37 15.56 -27.27
C GLU A 21 46.27 14.05 -27.50
N PRO A 22 45.22 13.56 -28.20
CA PRO A 22 45.18 12.16 -28.55
C PRO A 22 46.38 11.84 -29.45
N PRO A 23 47.13 10.76 -29.19
CA PRO A 23 48.29 10.40 -30.00
C PRO A 23 47.88 10.24 -31.46
N GLU A 24 48.70 10.78 -32.37
CA GLU A 24 48.54 10.60 -33.82
C GLU A 24 48.29 9.11 -34.12
N LEU A 25 47.09 8.83 -34.64
CA LEU A 25 46.67 7.51 -35.04
C LEU A 25 47.62 7.00 -36.13
N GLN A 26 48.49 6.04 -35.78
CA GLN A 26 49.08 5.15 -36.77
C GLN A 26 47.92 4.46 -37.50
N SER A 27 47.70 4.88 -38.75
CA SER A 27 46.74 4.27 -39.66
C SER A 27 47.25 2.88 -40.03
N ASP A 28 46.93 1.87 -39.23
CA ASP A 28 47.19 0.49 -39.62
C ASP A 28 46.11 0.04 -40.60
N MET A 29 46.52 -0.17 -41.84
CA MET A 29 45.69 -0.62 -42.95
C MET A 29 45.16 -2.02 -42.64
N VAL A 30 43.88 -2.12 -42.27
CA VAL A 30 43.18 -3.41 -42.28
C VAL A 30 42.63 -3.64 -43.67
N ALA A 31 43.26 -4.56 -44.40
CA ALA A 31 42.79 -5.05 -45.69
C ALA A 31 41.50 -5.88 -45.51
N THR A 32 40.37 -5.35 -45.99
CA THR A 32 39.15 -6.13 -46.20
C THR A 32 39.35 -7.11 -47.35
N ARG A 33 39.03 -8.40 -47.12
CA ARG A 33 38.86 -9.40 -48.19
C ARG A 33 37.66 -9.00 -49.07
N ASP A 34 37.80 -9.23 -50.37
CA ASP A 34 36.87 -8.80 -51.42
C ASP A 34 35.42 -9.26 -51.23
N PRO A 35 34.45 -8.47 -51.72
CA PRO A 35 33.01 -8.71 -51.59
C PRO A 35 32.45 -9.66 -52.66
N GLU A 36 31.64 -10.65 -52.27
CA GLU A 36 30.72 -11.34 -53.17
C GLU A 36 29.37 -10.59 -53.15
N GLY A 37 29.02 -10.00 -54.29
CA GLY A 37 28.00 -8.97 -54.37
C GLY A 37 26.54 -9.43 -54.21
N LYS A 38 25.72 -8.55 -53.61
CA LYS A 38 24.52 -7.93 -54.21
C LYS A 38 23.87 -6.98 -53.19
N GLY A 39 24.19 -5.70 -53.26
CA GLY A 39 23.51 -4.63 -52.51
C GLY A 39 24.47 -3.61 -51.92
N ILE A 40 24.03 -2.35 -51.81
CA ILE A 40 24.70 -1.37 -50.95
C ILE A 40 24.31 -1.77 -49.52
N GLU A 41 25.10 -2.64 -48.90
CA GLU A 41 24.95 -2.97 -47.49
C GLU A 41 25.76 -1.96 -46.67
N PHE A 42 25.05 -1.03 -46.02
CA PHE A 42 25.64 -0.18 -45.00
C PHE A 42 25.83 -1.01 -43.73
N HIS A 43 27.00 -1.66 -43.61
CA HIS A 43 27.46 -2.23 -42.35
C HIS A 43 27.88 -1.10 -41.43
N VAL A 44 26.93 -0.47 -40.74
CA VAL A 44 27.25 0.46 -39.65
C VAL A 44 27.63 -0.38 -38.44
N SER A 45 28.88 -0.84 -38.39
CA SER A 45 29.46 -1.42 -37.19
C SER A 45 29.69 -0.28 -36.19
N MET A 46 28.64 0.07 -35.44
CA MET A 46 28.78 0.98 -34.31
C MET A 46 29.71 0.33 -33.29
N ARG A 47 30.74 1.05 -32.87
CA ARG A 47 31.66 0.56 -31.83
C ARG A 47 30.86 0.34 -30.54
N SER A 48 31.19 -0.69 -29.77
CA SER A 48 30.41 -1.12 -28.60
C SER A 48 30.10 -0.02 -27.57
N TRP A 49 30.92 1.03 -27.49
CA TRP A 49 30.67 2.20 -26.64
C TRP A 49 29.58 3.14 -27.20
N THR A 50 29.52 3.35 -28.52
CA THR A 50 28.43 4.11 -29.17
C THR A 50 27.07 3.39 -29.10
N GLN A 51 27.08 2.07 -29.06
CA GLN A 51 25.86 1.28 -28.88
C GLN A 51 25.33 1.40 -27.46
N ARG A 52 26.19 1.32 -26.44
CA ARG A 52 25.79 1.55 -25.04
C ARG A 52 25.27 2.95 -24.80
N ASP A 53 25.94 3.97 -25.34
CA ASP A 53 25.48 5.36 -25.21
C ASP A 53 24.10 5.57 -25.87
N MET A 54 23.85 4.94 -27.02
CA MET A 54 22.52 4.99 -27.63
C MET A 54 21.48 4.19 -26.86
N GLU A 55 21.82 3.02 -26.32
CA GLU A 55 20.92 2.24 -25.46
C GLU A 55 20.55 3.04 -24.21
N GLU A 56 21.52 3.72 -23.58
CA GLU A 56 21.30 4.58 -22.42
C GLU A 56 20.42 5.79 -22.77
N LEU A 57 20.67 6.47 -23.90
CA LEU A 57 19.82 7.56 -24.39
C LEU A 57 18.39 7.11 -24.72
N ILE A 58 18.20 5.92 -25.30
CA ILE A 58 16.89 5.37 -25.60
C ILE A 58 16.14 5.03 -24.31
N VAL A 59 16.83 4.44 -23.32
CA VAL A 59 16.26 4.12 -22.01
C VAL A 59 15.90 5.40 -21.26
N GLU A 60 16.74 6.43 -21.28
CA GLU A 60 16.44 7.73 -20.67
C GLU A 60 15.25 8.42 -21.35
N ALA A 61 15.19 8.40 -22.68
CA ALA A 61 14.08 8.99 -23.44
C ALA A 61 12.76 8.25 -23.15
N ALA A 62 12.77 6.92 -23.12
CA ALA A 62 11.62 6.10 -22.76
C ALA A 62 11.18 6.35 -21.31
N ALA A 63 12.14 6.44 -20.38
CA ALA A 63 11.87 6.77 -18.99
C ALA A 63 11.25 8.17 -18.85
N ARG A 64 11.72 9.18 -19.60
CA ARG A 64 11.12 10.53 -19.58
C ARG A 64 9.70 10.56 -20.12
N VAL A 65 9.37 9.76 -21.14
CA VAL A 65 7.99 9.65 -21.65
C VAL A 65 7.08 9.01 -20.60
N VAL A 66 7.50 7.88 -20.02
CA VAL A 66 6.72 7.16 -19.00
C VAL A 66 6.57 7.99 -17.72
N VAL A 67 7.62 8.68 -17.28
CA VAL A 67 7.62 9.53 -16.08
C VAL A 67 6.89 10.84 -16.32
N GLY A 68 6.97 11.40 -17.53
CA GLY A 68 6.29 12.63 -17.93
C GLY A 68 4.76 12.53 -17.86
N GLU A 69 4.19 11.36 -18.13
CA GLU A 69 2.73 11.12 -18.02
C GLU A 69 2.20 11.21 -16.58
N TYR A 70 3.03 11.00 -15.56
CA TYR A 70 2.59 11.01 -14.17
C TYR A 70 2.45 12.42 -13.58
N GLY A 71 3.04 13.44 -14.19
CA GLY A 71 3.08 14.80 -13.62
C GLY A 71 3.92 14.87 -12.34
N ASN A 72 4.77 15.90 -12.23
CA ASN A 72 5.79 15.99 -11.18
C ASN A 72 5.27 15.75 -9.74
N ASN A 73 4.03 16.18 -9.45
CA ASN A 73 3.44 16.02 -8.11
C ASN A 73 2.98 14.60 -7.77
N LYS A 74 2.53 13.78 -8.73
CA LYS A 74 2.12 12.39 -8.42
C LYS A 74 3.34 11.48 -8.34
N LEU A 75 4.32 11.70 -9.21
CA LEU A 75 5.58 10.96 -9.17
C LEU A 75 6.31 11.22 -7.85
N ALA A 76 6.42 12.48 -7.41
CA ALA A 76 7.02 12.82 -6.13
C ALA A 76 6.35 12.09 -4.96
N LYS A 77 5.01 12.05 -4.91
CA LYS A 77 4.27 11.31 -3.88
C LYS A 77 4.52 9.81 -3.91
N LEU A 78 4.51 9.20 -5.10
CA LEU A 78 4.77 7.76 -5.23
C LEU A 78 6.21 7.40 -4.83
N VAL A 79 7.17 8.27 -5.14
CA VAL A 79 8.57 8.12 -4.72
C VAL A 79 8.69 8.29 -3.21
N GLU A 80 8.03 9.28 -2.61
CA GLU A 80 7.98 9.47 -1.15
C GLU A 80 7.38 8.25 -0.45
N GLU A 81 6.22 7.76 -0.90
CA GLU A 81 5.58 6.56 -0.37
C GLU A 81 6.51 5.34 -0.46
N ARG A 82 7.20 5.17 -1.59
CA ARG A 82 8.12 4.06 -1.79
C ARG A 82 9.37 4.18 -0.92
N CYS A 83 9.93 5.38 -0.78
CA CYS A 83 11.06 5.65 0.09
C CYS A 83 10.70 5.40 1.55
N ILE A 84 9.53 5.86 2.01
CA ILE A 84 9.01 5.57 3.35
C ILE A 84 8.91 4.06 3.55
N ALA A 85 8.30 3.33 2.62
CA ALA A 85 8.16 1.88 2.72
C ALA A 85 9.51 1.13 2.80
N ILE A 86 10.52 1.58 2.04
CA ILE A 86 11.86 0.99 2.09
C ILE A 86 12.53 1.29 3.43
N VAL A 87 12.45 2.54 3.89
CA VAL A 87 13.03 2.96 5.17
C VAL A 87 12.38 2.23 6.33
N THR A 88 11.04 2.11 6.35
CA THR A 88 10.34 1.36 7.40
C THR A 88 10.73 -0.11 7.37
N ALA A 89 10.81 -0.75 6.19
CA ALA A 89 11.20 -2.15 6.09
C ALA A 89 12.65 -2.40 6.58
N GLN A 90 13.57 -1.47 6.30
CA GLN A 90 14.93 -1.54 6.81
C GLN A 90 15.00 -1.32 8.32
N ALA A 91 14.28 -0.31 8.82
CA ALA A 91 14.18 -0.03 10.25
C ALA A 91 13.60 -1.23 11.00
N ASP A 92 12.50 -1.81 10.51
CA ASP A 92 11.86 -3.00 11.08
C ASP A 92 12.82 -4.19 11.13
N LYS A 93 13.61 -4.42 10.07
CA LYS A 93 14.61 -5.49 10.04
C LYS A 93 15.69 -5.31 11.11
N HIS A 94 16.21 -4.09 11.26
CA HIS A 94 17.22 -3.80 12.27
C HIS A 94 16.64 -3.86 13.69
N LEU A 95 15.48 -3.26 13.91
CA LEU A 95 14.77 -3.28 15.18
C LEU A 95 14.35 -4.68 15.58
N TYR A 96 13.95 -5.54 14.64
CA TYR A 96 13.63 -6.93 14.91
C TYR A 96 14.81 -7.69 15.51
N THR A 97 16.01 -7.49 14.96
CA THR A 97 17.24 -8.14 15.45
C THR A 97 17.55 -7.67 16.88
N VAL A 98 17.54 -6.36 17.12
CA VAL A 98 17.77 -5.79 18.46
C VAL A 98 16.68 -6.21 19.45
N ALA A 99 15.43 -6.24 19.01
CA ALA A 99 14.30 -6.68 19.83
C ALA A 99 14.41 -8.16 20.21
N ALA A 100 14.82 -9.03 19.28
CA ALA A 100 15.06 -10.44 19.58
C ALA A 100 16.14 -10.59 20.67
N ASP A 101 17.28 -9.92 20.50
CA ASP A 101 18.37 -9.94 21.48
C ASP A 101 17.94 -9.42 22.87
N VAL A 102 17.11 -8.38 22.90
CA VAL A 102 16.60 -7.82 24.15
C VAL A 102 15.56 -8.73 24.80
N LEU A 103 14.68 -9.35 24.01
CA LEU A 103 13.64 -10.26 24.49
C LEU A 103 14.20 -11.56 25.06
N ASP A 104 15.34 -12.02 24.55
CA ASP A 104 15.96 -13.28 24.97
C ASP A 104 16.93 -13.09 26.17
N ARG A 105 17.11 -11.84 26.66
CA ARG A 105 17.88 -11.59 27.89
C ARG A 105 17.16 -12.18 29.11
N PRO A 106 17.86 -12.93 29.97
CA PRO A 106 17.27 -13.46 31.19
C PRO A 106 17.03 -12.31 32.18
N ILE A 107 15.82 -12.26 32.74
CA ILE A 107 15.43 -11.36 33.80
C ILE A 107 15.04 -12.17 35.03
N LEU A 108 15.33 -11.62 36.21
CA LEU A 108 14.80 -12.12 37.48
C LEU A 108 13.54 -11.31 37.80
N PRO A 109 12.33 -11.88 37.63
CA PRO A 109 11.11 -11.14 37.92
C PRO A 109 11.00 -10.84 39.42
N LYS A 110 10.86 -9.55 39.77
CA LYS A 110 10.68 -9.07 41.14
C LYS A 110 9.18 -8.92 41.47
N TYR A 111 8.45 -10.03 41.59
CA TYR A 111 6.99 -10.06 41.80
C TYR A 111 6.55 -11.32 42.60
N PRO A 112 5.32 -11.37 43.18
CA PRO A 112 4.92 -12.31 44.25
C PRO A 112 4.99 -13.81 43.93
N TYR A 113 5.38 -14.18 42.71
CA TYR A 113 5.59 -15.56 42.27
C TYR A 113 7.00 -16.09 42.54
N GLN A 114 7.86 -15.34 43.24
CA GLN A 114 9.15 -15.84 43.69
C GLN A 114 8.96 -16.96 44.71
N LYS A 115 8.96 -18.20 44.22
CA LYS A 115 9.49 -19.31 45.01
C LYS A 115 10.99 -19.00 45.27
N PRO A 116 11.55 -19.38 46.42
CA PRO A 116 12.95 -19.13 46.75
C PRO A 116 13.96 -19.58 45.68
N ASP A 117 13.59 -20.57 44.86
CA ASP A 117 14.38 -21.13 43.74
C ASP A 117 13.87 -20.72 42.35
N ALA A 118 13.32 -19.51 42.17
CA ALA A 118 12.80 -19.09 40.88
C ALA A 118 13.93 -18.97 39.83
N GLN A 119 13.88 -19.81 38.80
CA GLN A 119 14.83 -19.77 37.68
C GLN A 119 14.66 -18.46 36.87
N PRO A 120 15.76 -17.88 36.33
CA PRO A 120 15.68 -16.74 35.43
C PRO A 120 14.82 -17.09 34.22
N VAL A 121 13.86 -16.22 33.89
CA VAL A 121 13.03 -16.34 32.68
C VAL A 121 13.46 -15.31 31.66
N THR A 122 13.37 -15.65 30.37
CA THR A 122 13.60 -14.67 29.31
C THR A 122 12.50 -13.61 29.33
N MET A 123 12.78 -12.40 28.85
CA MET A 123 11.76 -11.36 28.76
C MET A 123 10.61 -11.76 27.82
N ARG A 124 10.88 -12.57 26.80
CA ARG A 124 9.87 -13.21 25.94
C ARG A 124 8.92 -14.10 26.72
N GLU A 125 9.43 -15.01 27.54
CA GLU A 125 8.63 -15.89 28.39
C GLU A 125 7.85 -15.10 29.44
N PHE A 126 8.47 -14.06 30.01
CA PHE A 126 7.80 -13.16 30.95
C PHE A 126 6.62 -12.43 30.31
N ILE A 127 6.79 -11.89 29.10
CA ILE A 127 5.68 -11.27 28.34
C ILE A 127 4.60 -12.30 28.01
N GLY A 128 4.98 -13.51 27.61
CA GLY A 128 4.02 -14.59 27.36
C GLY A 128 3.20 -14.96 28.60
N LEU A 129 3.86 -15.12 29.75
CA LEU A 129 3.23 -15.45 31.04
C LEU A 129 2.32 -14.32 31.51
N THR A 130 2.82 -13.08 31.54
CA THR A 130 2.03 -11.92 31.96
C THR A 130 0.86 -11.64 31.01
N GLY A 131 1.06 -11.84 29.71
CA GLY A 131 -0.01 -11.77 28.71
C GLY A 131 -1.08 -12.83 28.94
N ARG A 132 -0.67 -14.06 29.26
CA ARG A 132 -1.58 -15.15 29.61
C ARG A 132 -2.36 -14.84 30.89
N ASP A 133 -1.70 -14.40 31.95
CA ASP A 133 -2.34 -13.99 33.22
C ASP A 133 -3.35 -12.85 32.98
N TYR A 134 -2.99 -11.88 32.15
CA TYR A 134 -3.86 -10.77 31.78
C TYR A 134 -5.12 -11.23 31.04
N LEU A 135 -4.99 -12.21 30.15
CA LEU A 135 -6.11 -12.77 29.37
C LEU A 135 -6.97 -13.74 30.18
N GLU A 136 -6.39 -14.46 31.14
CA GLU A 136 -7.09 -15.37 32.05
C GLU A 136 -7.77 -14.60 33.21
N ALA A 137 -7.34 -13.37 33.51
CA ALA A 137 -7.95 -12.53 34.53
C ALA A 137 -9.46 -12.40 34.33
N ARG A 138 -10.21 -12.54 35.43
CA ARG A 138 -11.66 -12.41 35.45
C ARG A 138 -12.08 -10.96 35.27
N VAL A 139 -13.03 -10.72 34.38
CA VAL A 139 -13.58 -9.41 34.08
C VAL A 139 -15.09 -9.37 34.23
N ASP A 140 -15.61 -8.18 34.55
CA ASP A 140 -17.03 -7.88 34.52
C ASP A 140 -17.53 -7.70 33.07
N ASN A 141 -18.82 -7.39 32.91
CA ASN A 141 -19.41 -7.13 31.60
C ASN A 141 -18.82 -5.91 30.88
N SER A 142 -18.19 -5.00 31.62
CA SER A 142 -17.52 -3.80 31.10
C SER A 142 -16.04 -4.06 30.75
N GLY A 143 -15.51 -5.25 31.01
CA GLY A 143 -14.11 -5.61 30.77
C GLY A 143 -13.14 -5.23 31.90
N ASN A 144 -13.65 -4.70 33.01
CA ASN A 144 -12.84 -4.33 34.17
C ASN A 144 -12.53 -5.56 35.02
N PRO A 145 -11.33 -5.65 35.62
CA PRO A 145 -10.99 -6.73 36.54
C PRO A 145 -12.02 -6.85 37.67
N THR A 146 -12.45 -8.08 37.97
CA THR A 146 -13.40 -8.33 39.06
C THR A 146 -13.01 -9.56 39.87
N THR A 147 -13.36 -9.55 41.16
CA THR A 147 -13.23 -10.69 42.07
C THR A 147 -14.51 -11.53 42.15
N ASP A 148 -15.62 -11.06 41.56
CA ASP A 148 -16.86 -11.82 41.51
C ASP A 148 -16.64 -13.14 40.76
N ARG A 149 -17.10 -14.26 41.31
CA ARG A 149 -16.95 -15.58 40.71
C ARG A 149 -18.13 -16.03 39.87
N HIS A 150 -19.32 -15.51 40.13
CA HIS A 150 -20.56 -16.04 39.59
C HIS A 150 -20.94 -15.42 38.24
N TYR A 151 -20.64 -14.14 38.05
CA TYR A 151 -21.00 -13.40 36.83
C TYR A 151 -19.78 -12.87 36.05
N SER A 152 -18.59 -13.39 36.34
CA SER A 152 -17.37 -13.02 35.62
C SER A 152 -16.95 -14.08 34.64
N LYS A 153 -16.32 -13.62 33.57
CA LYS A 153 -15.70 -14.43 32.52
C LYS A 153 -14.23 -14.08 32.38
N SER A 154 -13.44 -14.92 31.73
CA SER A 154 -12.06 -14.53 31.42
C SER A 154 -12.06 -13.33 30.48
N ARG A 155 -11.03 -12.49 30.56
CA ARG A 155 -10.86 -11.37 29.64
C ARG A 155 -10.82 -11.83 28.19
N LEU A 156 -10.18 -12.97 27.91
CA LEU A 156 -10.18 -13.56 26.59
C LEU A 156 -11.60 -13.84 26.08
N GLN A 157 -12.44 -14.47 26.91
CA GLN A 157 -13.83 -14.75 26.56
C GLN A 157 -14.62 -13.47 26.32
N HIS A 158 -14.46 -12.44 27.17
CA HIS A 158 -15.11 -11.14 26.99
C HIS A 158 -14.75 -10.49 25.66
N ILE A 159 -13.46 -10.49 25.29
CA ILE A 159 -12.98 -9.90 24.03
C ILE A 159 -13.57 -10.64 22.84
N VAL A 160 -13.52 -11.97 22.84
CA VAL A 160 -14.05 -12.80 21.76
C VAL A 160 -15.55 -12.56 21.60
N GLU A 161 -16.32 -12.64 22.67
CA GLU A 161 -17.77 -12.38 22.66
C GLU A 161 -18.07 -10.97 22.14
N SER A 162 -17.33 -9.95 22.60
CA SER A 162 -17.53 -8.57 22.16
C SER A 162 -17.28 -8.38 20.66
N CYS A 163 -16.22 -9.01 20.13
CA CYS A 163 -15.90 -8.99 18.70
C CYS A 163 -16.98 -9.72 17.87
N VAL A 164 -17.42 -10.87 18.33
CA VAL A 164 -18.46 -11.68 17.67
C VAL A 164 -19.79 -10.92 17.69
N HIS A 165 -20.23 -10.40 18.84
CA HIS A 165 -21.46 -9.62 18.96
C HIS A 165 -21.45 -8.38 18.07
N ARG A 166 -20.32 -7.67 18.00
CA ARG A 166 -20.19 -6.50 17.11
C ARG A 166 -20.35 -6.91 15.65
N SER A 167 -19.69 -7.98 15.23
CA SER A 167 -19.74 -8.46 13.84
C SER A 167 -21.16 -8.90 13.47
N PHE A 168 -21.81 -9.71 14.32
CA PHE A 168 -23.20 -10.11 14.14
C PHE A 168 -24.15 -8.91 14.06
N LYS A 169 -23.99 -7.92 14.97
CA LYS A 169 -24.81 -6.71 14.95
C LYS A 169 -24.67 -5.96 13.63
N THR A 170 -23.43 -5.75 13.16
CA THR A 170 -23.17 -5.07 11.89
C THR A 170 -23.75 -5.82 10.69
N GLU A 171 -23.65 -7.15 10.68
CA GLU A 171 -24.23 -7.98 9.62
C GLU A 171 -25.76 -7.93 9.61
N ILE A 172 -26.39 -8.01 10.78
CA ILE A 172 -27.85 -7.90 10.93
C ILE A 172 -28.32 -6.51 10.48
N GLU A 173 -27.65 -5.44 10.90
CA GLU A 173 -27.96 -4.07 10.49
C GLU A 173 -27.85 -3.91 8.97
N LYS A 174 -26.78 -4.46 8.37
CA LYS A 174 -26.58 -4.44 6.92
C LYS A 174 -27.68 -5.18 6.17
N ALA A 175 -28.02 -6.39 6.61
CA ALA A 175 -29.08 -7.20 6.00
C ALA A 175 -30.46 -6.53 6.13
N THR A 176 -30.75 -5.97 7.30
CA THR A 176 -32.00 -5.26 7.58
C THR A 176 -32.13 -4.02 6.71
N ASN A 177 -31.06 -3.22 6.59
CA ASN A 177 -31.05 -2.03 5.74
C ASN A 177 -31.20 -2.38 4.25
N ALA A 178 -30.60 -3.48 3.80
CA ALA A 178 -30.79 -3.97 2.43
C ALA A 178 -32.26 -4.34 2.18
N ALA A 179 -32.88 -5.10 3.09
CA ALA A 179 -34.29 -5.48 2.99
C ALA A 179 -35.22 -4.25 2.99
N ILE A 180 -34.99 -3.27 3.87
CA ILE A 180 -35.75 -2.02 3.90
C ILE A 180 -35.67 -1.29 2.56
N SER A 181 -34.47 -1.22 1.96
CA SER A 181 -34.28 -0.58 0.66
C SER A 181 -35.07 -1.29 -0.45
N GLU A 182 -35.09 -2.62 -0.45
CA GLU A 182 -35.88 -3.41 -1.40
C GLU A 182 -37.38 -3.16 -1.23
N PHE A 183 -37.89 -3.16 0.00
CA PHE A 183 -39.30 -2.84 0.27
C PHE A 183 -39.67 -1.43 -0.18
N GLN A 184 -38.83 -0.43 0.10
CA GLN A 184 -39.07 0.95 -0.34
C GLN A 184 -39.12 1.05 -1.87
N LYS A 185 -38.24 0.35 -2.58
CA LYS A 185 -38.26 0.30 -4.06
C LYS A 185 -39.54 -0.37 -4.56
N ALA A 186 -39.95 -1.48 -3.96
CA ALA A 186 -41.17 -2.18 -4.36
C ALA A 186 -42.43 -1.32 -4.14
N ILE A 187 -42.54 -0.65 -2.98
CA ILE A 187 -43.65 0.26 -2.67
C ILE A 187 -43.66 1.43 -3.66
N LYS A 188 -42.50 2.03 -3.93
CA LYS A 188 -42.40 3.13 -4.89
C LYS A 188 -42.88 2.70 -6.27
N LEU A 189 -42.46 1.53 -6.74
CA LEU A 189 -42.88 0.99 -8.04
C LEU A 189 -44.40 0.75 -8.09
N GLN A 190 -45.01 0.26 -7.00
CA GLN A 190 -46.47 0.11 -6.91
C GLN A 190 -47.20 1.46 -6.91
N HIS A 191 -46.69 2.45 -6.16
CA HIS A 191 -47.26 3.80 -6.14
C HIS A 191 -47.16 4.48 -7.51
N ASP A 192 -46.01 4.37 -8.17
CA ASP A 192 -45.80 4.93 -9.51
C ASP A 192 -46.77 4.30 -10.52
N ALA A 193 -46.93 2.97 -10.50
CA ALA A 193 -47.88 2.25 -11.34
C ALA A 193 -49.35 2.67 -11.06
N PHE A 194 -49.71 2.84 -9.80
CA PHE A 194 -51.04 3.31 -9.39
C PHE A 194 -51.31 4.74 -9.88
N LEU A 195 -50.36 5.66 -9.69
CA LEU A 195 -50.48 7.04 -10.14
C LEU A 195 -50.60 7.13 -11.66
N ASP A 196 -49.86 6.33 -12.40
CA ASP A 196 -49.93 6.33 -13.87
C ASP A 196 -51.24 5.75 -14.39
N ALA A 197 -51.77 4.71 -13.74
CA ALA A 197 -53.10 4.18 -14.03
C ALA A 197 -54.19 5.24 -13.77
N GLU A 198 -54.14 5.96 -12.64
CA GLU A 198 -55.14 6.96 -12.30
C GLU A 198 -55.02 8.21 -13.18
N LYS A 199 -53.80 8.66 -13.51
CA LYS A 199 -53.59 9.72 -14.51
C LYS A 199 -54.21 9.36 -15.86
N LYS A 200 -54.04 8.11 -16.31
CA LYS A 200 -54.64 7.64 -17.56
C LYS A 200 -56.16 7.67 -17.48
N ARG A 201 -56.73 7.12 -16.41
CA ARG A 201 -58.19 7.14 -16.16
C ARG A 201 -58.75 8.57 -16.17
N LEU A 202 -58.08 9.50 -15.51
CA LEU A 202 -58.48 10.91 -15.46
C LEU A 202 -58.39 11.56 -16.85
N ARG A 203 -57.32 11.33 -17.61
CA ARG A 203 -57.20 11.84 -18.99
C ARG A 203 -58.32 11.31 -19.88
N ASP A 204 -58.63 10.02 -19.80
CA ASP A 204 -59.69 9.40 -20.60
C ASP A 204 -61.07 9.98 -20.24
N ALA A 205 -61.32 10.24 -18.96
CA ALA A 205 -62.56 10.90 -18.50
C ALA A 205 -62.65 12.35 -18.98
N LEU A 206 -61.53 13.09 -18.96
CA LEU A 206 -61.45 14.48 -19.41
C LEU A 206 -61.68 14.61 -20.92
N ALA A 207 -61.06 13.74 -21.72
CA ALA A 207 -61.29 13.65 -23.15
C ALA A 207 -62.77 13.40 -23.50
N LYS A 208 -63.42 12.48 -22.78
CA LYS A 208 -64.87 12.23 -22.94
C LYS A 208 -65.74 13.43 -22.56
N ALA A 209 -65.40 14.16 -21.49
CA ALA A 209 -66.18 15.29 -21.01
C ALA A 209 -66.03 16.55 -21.87
N THR A 210 -64.86 16.74 -22.48
CA THR A 210 -64.55 17.96 -23.27
C THR A 210 -64.75 17.80 -24.77
N GLY A 211 -65.04 16.59 -25.25
CA GLY A 211 -65.19 16.31 -26.68
C GLY A 211 -63.89 16.38 -27.47
N ALA A 212 -62.76 16.67 -26.81
CA ALA A 212 -61.44 16.60 -27.39
C ALA A 212 -61.06 15.11 -27.53
N THR A 213 -61.09 14.62 -28.76
CA THR A 213 -60.51 13.31 -29.08
C THR A 213 -58.97 13.40 -28.95
N PRO A 214 -58.32 12.34 -28.47
CA PRO A 214 -56.88 12.34 -28.17
C PRO A 214 -56.01 12.59 -29.40
#